data_AF-A0A529NB01-F1
#
_entry.id   AF-A0A529NB01-F1
#
_cell.length_a   1.000
_cell.length_b   1.000
_cell.length_c   1.000
_cell.angle_alpha   90.00
_cell.angle_beta   90.00
_cell.angle_gamma   90.00
#
_symmetry.space_group_name_H-M   'P 1'
#
loop_
_entity.id
_entity.type
_entity.pdbx_description
1 polymer ?
#
loop_
_entity_poly.entity_id
_entity_poly.type
_entity_poly.pdbx_seq_one_letter_code
_entity_poly.pdbx_strand_id
1 'polypeptide(L)' 'MKVLTANRLTDGIAVWYADGGWAETVGGADLAHDKAAEDRLEAIGAAAYANNEVVDVNLIDVTVVDG' A
#
# COMPACT_ATOMS: atom_id res chain seq x y z
N MET A 1 -3.97 -3.47 -12.23
CA MET A 1 -4.43 -3.13 -10.86
C MET A 1 -3.23 -2.65 -10.10
N LYS A 2 -3.41 -1.78 -9.12
CA LYS A 2 -2.29 -1.34 -8.27
C LYS A 2 -2.53 -1.66 -6.81
N VAL A 3 -1.46 -1.80 -6.05
CA VAL A 3 -1.48 -1.87 -4.59
C VAL A 3 -0.54 -0.82 -4.03
N LEU A 4 -0.83 -0.36 -2.81
CA LEU A 4 0.05 0.54 -2.05
C LEU A 4 1.06 -0.29 -1.25
N THR A 5 2.33 -0.02 -1.46
CA THR A 5 3.44 -0.60 -0.68
C THR A 5 4.26 0.51 -0.04
N ALA A 6 4.92 0.19 1.06
CA ALA A 6 5.90 1.06 1.71
C ALA A 6 6.86 0.23 2.58
N ASN A 7 7.86 0.87 3.17
CA ASN A 7 8.72 0.28 4.20
C ASN A 7 8.32 0.80 5.58
N ARG A 8 8.04 -0.09 6.53
CA ARG A 8 7.68 0.29 7.90
C ARG A 8 8.87 0.90 8.62
N LEU A 9 8.69 2.05 9.28
CA LEU A 9 9.82 2.82 9.81
C LEU A 9 10.56 2.09 10.95
N THR A 10 9.87 1.23 11.72
CA THR A 10 10.42 0.59 12.91
C THR A 10 11.44 -0.51 12.62
N ASP A 11 11.26 -1.24 11.51
CA ASP A 11 12.04 -2.45 11.20
C ASP A 11 12.39 -2.58 9.70
N GLY A 12 11.93 -1.66 8.86
CA GLY A 12 12.32 -1.55 7.46
C GLY A 12 11.71 -2.61 6.53
N ILE A 13 10.82 -3.46 7.02
CA ILE A 13 10.19 -4.48 6.17
C ILE A 13 9.22 -3.83 5.18
N ALA A 14 9.05 -4.48 4.02
CA ALA A 14 7.98 -4.11 3.11
C ALA A 14 6.62 -4.42 3.74
N VAL A 15 5.68 -3.50 3.59
CA VAL A 15 4.29 -3.63 4.03
C VAL A 15 3.35 -3.18 2.92
N TRP A 16 2.14 -3.73 2.93
CA TRP A 16 1.10 -3.50 1.91
C TRP A 16 -0.17 -2.99 2.59
N TYR A 17 -0.80 -1.96 2.04
CA TYR A 17 -2.00 -1.42 2.65
C TYR A 17 -3.18 -2.37 2.45
N ALA A 18 -3.85 -2.72 3.54
CA ALA A 18 -4.93 -3.69 3.59
C ALA A 18 -5.87 -3.35 4.75
N ASP A 19 -7.19 -3.38 4.51
CA ASP A 19 -8.21 -3.29 5.56
C ASP A 19 -8.05 -2.12 6.53
N GLY A 20 -7.59 -0.96 6.04
CA GLY A 20 -7.39 0.23 6.85
C GLY A 20 -6.01 0.35 7.51
N GLY A 21 -5.12 -0.63 7.36
CA GLY A 21 -3.79 -0.66 7.97
C GLY A 21 -2.71 -1.26 7.06
N TRP A 22 -1.60 -1.67 7.67
CA TRP A 22 -0.43 -2.22 6.97
C TRP A 22 -0.30 -3.72 7.25
N ALA A 23 -0.39 -4.54 6.22
CA ALA A 23 -0.13 -5.98 6.26
C ALA A 23 1.32 -6.29 5.89
N GLU A 24 1.82 -7.42 6.38
CA GLU A 24 3.18 -7.93 6.07
C GLU A 24 3.18 -8.92 4.90
N THR A 25 2.04 -9.10 4.22
CA THR A 25 1.92 -9.93 3.03
C THR A 25 1.04 -9.26 2.00
N VAL A 26 1.43 -9.34 0.73
CA VAL A 26 0.69 -8.72 -0.39
C VAL A 26 -0.70 -9.31 -0.65
N GLY A 27 -0.95 -10.56 -0.24
CA GLY A 27 -2.18 -11.29 -0.62
C GLY A 27 -3.50 -10.67 -0.13
N GLY A 28 -3.44 -9.83 0.92
CA GLY A 28 -4.61 -9.11 1.44
C GLY A 28 -4.67 -7.63 1.06
N ALA A 29 -3.77 -7.16 0.19
CA ALA A 29 -3.67 -5.73 -0.11
C ALA A 29 -4.92 -5.20 -0.82
N ASP A 30 -5.33 -3.99 -0.46
CA ASP A 30 -6.39 -3.25 -1.14
C ASP A 30 -6.00 -3.03 -2.60
N LEU A 31 -6.85 -3.48 -3.52
CA LEU A 31 -6.64 -3.34 -4.96
C LEU A 31 -7.25 -2.03 -5.49
N ALA A 32 -6.43 -1.22 -6.15
CA ALA A 32 -6.90 -0.14 -6.98
C ALA A 32 -7.19 -0.64 -8.41
N HIS A 33 -8.47 -0.62 -8.78
CA HIS A 33 -8.96 -1.03 -10.10
C HIS A 33 -9.22 0.16 -11.03
N ASP A 34 -9.24 1.37 -10.50
CA ASP A 34 -9.47 2.60 -11.23
C ASP A 34 -8.69 3.78 -10.62
N LYS A 35 -8.76 4.93 -11.29
CA LYS A 35 -8.03 6.13 -10.87
C LYS A 35 -8.49 6.68 -9.52
N ALA A 36 -9.78 6.55 -9.17
CA ALA A 36 -10.29 7.03 -7.89
C ALA A 36 -9.76 6.19 -6.72
N ALA A 37 -9.63 4.88 -6.92
CA ALA A 37 -9.00 3.99 -5.96
C ALA A 37 -7.48 4.24 -5.86
N GLU A 38 -6.79 4.54 -6.97
CA GLU A 38 -5.39 4.99 -6.94
C GLU A 38 -5.25 6.28 -6.11
N ASP A 39 -6.07 7.30 -6.36
CA ASP A 39 -6.06 8.57 -5.63
C ASP A 39 -6.30 8.38 -4.12
N ARG A 40 -7.21 7.48 -3.75
CA ARG A 40 -7.46 7.12 -2.35
C ARG A 40 -6.21 6.54 -1.69
N LEU A 41 -5.56 5.58 -2.36
CA LEU A 41 -4.36 4.92 -1.83
C LEU A 41 -3.16 5.89 -1.77
N GLU A 42 -3.00 6.77 -2.76
CA GLU A 42 -1.97 7.83 -2.72
C GLU A 42 -2.16 8.76 -1.52
N ALA A 43 -3.40 9.20 -1.26
CA ALA A 43 -3.69 10.06 -0.11
C ALA A 43 -3.39 9.36 1.23
N ILE A 44 -3.73 8.07 1.35
CA ILE A 44 -3.42 7.24 2.52
C ILE A 44 -1.90 7.14 2.72
N GLY A 45 -1.17 6.81 1.66
CA GLY A 45 0.29 6.69 1.70
C GLY A 45 0.98 8.00 2.08
N ALA A 46 0.52 9.12 1.52
CA ALA A 46 1.04 10.44 1.85
C ALA A 46 0.81 10.82 3.33
N ALA A 47 -0.38 10.50 3.87
CA ALA A 47 -0.68 10.73 5.28
C ALA A 47 0.19 9.86 6.20
N ALA A 48 0.34 8.57 5.88
CA ALA A 48 1.16 7.64 6.66
C ALA A 48 2.64 8.04 6.66
N TYR A 49 3.17 8.52 5.52
CA TYR A 49 4.51 9.09 5.44
C TYR A 49 4.65 10.34 6.32
N ALA A 50 3.70 11.27 6.25
CA ALA A 50 3.71 12.49 7.07
C ALA A 50 3.62 12.19 8.58
N ASN A 51 2.98 11.08 8.96
CA ASN A 51 2.89 10.61 10.33
C ASN A 51 4.13 9.81 10.81
N ASN A 52 5.15 9.63 9.97
CA ASN A 52 6.32 8.80 10.23
C ASN A 52 5.98 7.32 10.51
N GLU A 53 4.93 6.80 9.89
CA GLU A 53 4.58 5.37 10.01
C GLU A 53 5.41 4.52 9.04
N VAL A 54 5.62 5.05 7.84
CA VAL A 54 6.27 4.37 6.72
C VAL A 54 7.14 5.33 5.90
N VAL A 55 8.07 4.76 5.12
CA VAL A 55 8.90 5.45 4.12
C VAL A 55 8.82 4.71 2.77
N ASP A 56 9.37 5.28 1.71
CA ASP A 56 9.39 4.67 0.36
C ASP A 56 8.00 4.22 -0.15
N VAL A 57 6.99 5.05 0.11
CA VAL A 57 5.60 4.82 -0.29
C VAL A 57 5.47 4.81 -1.82
N ASN A 58 4.84 3.78 -2.38
CA ASN A 58 4.65 3.66 -3.81
C ASN A 58 3.37 2.90 -4.19
N LEU A 59 2.79 3.25 -5.33
CA LEU A 59 1.79 2.43 -6.02
C LEU A 59 2.49 1.56 -7.07
N ILE A 60 2.33 0.25 -6.97
CA ILE A 60 2.94 -0.70 -7.91
C ILE A 60 1.87 -1.46 -8.68
N ASP A 61 2.13 -1.72 -9.96
CA ASP A 61 1.26 -2.55 -10.78
C ASP A 61 1.34 -4.03 -10.36
N VAL A 62 0.18 -4.66 -10.26
CA VAL A 62 0.02 -6.07 -9.91
C VAL A 62 -0.98 -6.77 -10.82
N THR A 63 -0.80 -8.09 -10.90
CA THR A 63 -1.72 -9.04 -11.52
C THR A 63 -2.10 -10.09 -10.48
N VAL A 64 -3.38 -10.42 -10.38
CA VAL A 64 -3.85 -11.54 -9.55
C VAL A 64 -3.77 -12.80 -10.40
N VAL A 65 -3.07 -13.82 -9.89
CA VAL A 65 -2.90 -15.13 -10.54
C VAL A 65 -3.52 -16.17 -9.61
N ASP A 66 -4.41 -17.01 -10.15
CA ASP A 66 -5.06 -18.12 -9.43
C ASP A 66 -5.77 -17.70 -8.12
N GLY A 67 -6.54 -16.60 -8.18
CA GLY A 67 -7.23 -16.00 -7.03
C GLY A 67 -8.30 -16.87 -6.38
#